data_AF-A0A926SNA0-F1
#
_entry.id   AF-A0A926SNA0-F1
#
_cell.length_a   1.000
_cell.length_b   1.000
_cell.length_c   1.000
_cell.angle_alpha   90.00
_cell.angle_beta   90.00
_cell.angle_gamma   90.00
#
_symmetry.space_group_name_H-M   'P 1'
#
loop_
_entity.id
_entity.type
_entity.pdbx_description
1 polymer ?
#
loop_
_entity_poly.entity_id
_entity_poly.type
_entity_poly.pdbx_seq_one_letter_code
_entity_poly.pdbx_strand_id
1 'polypeptide(L)'
;MGSDARIYIFDHNKYTTEVIPALKSFLLTGYLNPWLSELKHKIDKVWYVPEYLCSSSLDIDKYCDYLEADFSARNQYSLFSGIDWELRSCKSPSCLLRDFCIFHTSSRRDNVEYFNCLICGAILEKTLGRSQFVGRSQRASWYQEDLHFNNLRLIELLSALAYRGNVIGYLWKNSDGIYGWLSPSETCQLYQELSKIDLPLLDRSFDAMEEALREFRSERNPEPSRLNFCKLSLSFVRTVAQIAYEQDCGILWGNDLPHYFIDENA
;
A
#
# COMPACT_ATOMS: atom_id res chain seq x y z
N MET A 1 -1.59 18.32 -8.67
CA MET A 1 -0.24 17.91 -8.26
C MET A 1 -0.23 16.38 -8.15
N GLY A 2 0.86 15.70 -8.52
CA GLY A 2 0.98 14.24 -8.35
C GLY A 2 1.47 13.88 -6.95
N SER A 3 1.13 12.69 -6.47
CA SER A 3 1.49 12.19 -5.14
C SER A 3 2.89 11.59 -5.13
N ASP A 4 3.67 11.74 -4.07
CA ASP A 4 4.99 11.14 -4.00
C ASP A 4 4.86 9.65 -3.65
N ALA A 5 5.16 8.79 -4.62
CA ALA A 5 5.20 7.34 -4.44
C ALA A 5 6.48 6.94 -3.72
N ARG A 6 6.32 6.09 -2.70
CA ARG A 6 7.41 5.59 -1.88
C ARG A 6 7.28 4.09 -1.65
N ILE A 7 8.43 3.43 -1.52
CA ILE A 7 8.53 2.05 -1.06
C ILE A 7 9.03 2.05 0.39
N TYR A 8 8.39 1.28 1.26
CA TYR A 8 8.64 1.26 2.70
C TYR A 8 9.09 -0.14 3.15
N ILE A 9 9.96 -0.20 4.17
CA ILE A 9 10.09 -1.41 4.98
C ILE A 9 8.77 -1.63 5.74
N PHE A 10 8.26 -2.86 5.75
CA PHE A 10 6.95 -3.18 6.29
C PHE A 10 7.02 -4.39 7.24
N ASP A 11 6.71 -4.17 8.51
CA ASP A 11 6.57 -5.23 9.52
C ASP A 11 5.29 -6.04 9.28
N HIS A 12 5.37 -6.94 8.30
CA HIS A 12 4.27 -7.81 7.88
C HIS A 12 3.78 -8.72 9.00
N ASN A 13 4.67 -9.11 9.92
CA ASN A 13 4.28 -9.92 11.07
C ASN A 13 3.36 -9.12 11.98
N LYS A 14 3.75 -7.91 12.43
CA LYS A 14 2.84 -7.05 13.21
C LYS A 14 1.56 -6.71 12.47
N TYR A 15 1.63 -6.50 11.15
CA TYR A 15 0.43 -6.27 10.35
C TYR A 15 -0.58 -7.41 10.51
N THR A 16 -0.14 -8.64 10.32
CA THR A 16 -1.01 -9.83 10.36
C THR A 16 -1.40 -10.27 11.77
N THR A 17 -0.57 -10.01 12.79
CA THR A 17 -0.82 -10.47 14.17
C THR A 17 -1.42 -9.41 15.09
N GLU A 18 -1.30 -8.11 14.76
CA GLU A 18 -1.80 -7.01 15.59
C GLU A 18 -2.83 -6.14 14.86
N VAL A 19 -2.46 -5.59 13.70
CA VAL A 19 -3.30 -4.62 12.97
C VAL A 19 -4.55 -5.27 12.40
N ILE A 20 -4.39 -6.36 11.65
CA ILE A 20 -5.51 -7.08 11.02
C ILE A 20 -6.52 -7.60 12.06
N PRO A 21 -6.10 -8.32 13.13
CA PRO A 21 -7.04 -8.79 14.15
C PRO A 21 -7.79 -7.65 14.84
N ALA A 22 -7.12 -6.52 15.13
CA ALA A 22 -7.75 -5.36 15.75
C ALA A 22 -8.85 -4.76 14.86
N LEU A 23 -8.55 -4.57 13.57
CA LEU A 23 -9.51 -4.03 12.59
C LEU A 23 -10.69 -4.97 12.34
N LYS A 24 -10.43 -6.28 12.24
CA LYS A 24 -11.51 -7.28 12.11
C LYS A 24 -12.39 -7.34 13.35
N SER A 25 -11.79 -7.30 14.54
CA SER A 25 -12.54 -7.23 15.79
C SER A 25 -13.40 -5.96 15.85
N PHE A 26 -12.86 -4.82 15.39
CA PHE A 26 -13.63 -3.58 15.29
C PHE A 26 -14.82 -3.73 14.33
N LEU A 27 -14.62 -4.26 13.13
CA LEU A 27 -15.70 -4.48 12.17
C LEU A 27 -16.75 -5.48 12.68
N LEU A 28 -16.33 -6.51 13.40
CA LEU A 28 -17.24 -7.51 13.97
C LEU A 28 -18.07 -6.98 15.12
N THR A 29 -17.46 -6.19 16.01
CA THR A 29 -18.04 -5.88 17.32
C THR A 29 -18.45 -4.42 17.47
N GLY A 30 -17.99 -3.54 16.59
CA GLY A 30 -18.12 -2.09 16.72
C GLY A 30 -17.17 -1.45 17.73
N TYR A 31 -16.44 -2.25 18.52
CA TYR A 31 -15.56 -1.74 19.57
C TYR A 31 -14.12 -1.58 19.10
N LEU A 32 -13.56 -0.41 19.34
CA LEU A 32 -12.14 -0.13 19.15
C LEU A 32 -11.37 -0.61 20.38
N ASN A 33 -10.31 -1.38 20.18
CA ASN A 33 -9.38 -1.66 21.27
C ASN A 33 -8.65 -0.35 21.71
N PRO A 34 -7.96 -0.34 22.86
CA PRO A 34 -7.40 0.89 23.41
C PRO A 34 -6.51 1.68 22.43
N TRP A 35 -5.56 1.01 21.77
CA TRP A 35 -4.64 1.70 20.87
C TRP A 35 -5.32 2.18 19.58
N LEU A 36 -6.28 1.41 19.05
CA LEU A 36 -7.04 1.80 17.86
C LEU A 36 -7.97 2.99 18.17
N SER A 37 -8.47 3.07 19.41
CA SER A 37 -9.23 4.23 19.92
C SER A 37 -8.34 5.46 20.04
N GLU A 38 -7.13 5.31 20.58
CA GLU A 38 -6.15 6.41 20.64
C GLU A 38 -5.78 6.90 19.24
N LEU A 39 -5.53 5.96 18.32
CA LEU A 39 -5.27 6.27 16.91
C LEU A 39 -6.45 6.99 16.27
N LYS A 40 -7.69 6.51 16.45
CA LYS A 40 -8.88 7.20 15.96
C LYS A 40 -8.93 8.64 16.48
N HIS A 41 -8.64 8.87 17.75
CA HIS A 41 -8.59 10.23 18.29
C HIS A 41 -7.50 11.12 17.66
N LYS A 42 -6.34 10.55 17.29
CA LYS A 42 -5.30 11.28 16.53
C LYS A 42 -5.80 11.60 15.11
N ILE A 43 -6.39 10.62 14.43
CA ILE A 43 -6.88 10.74 13.06
C ILE A 43 -8.06 11.71 12.97
N ASP A 44 -9.01 11.68 13.91
CA ASP A 44 -10.22 12.52 13.94
C ASP A 44 -9.92 14.03 13.90
N LYS A 45 -8.72 14.45 14.28
CA LYS A 45 -8.26 15.85 14.14
C LYS A 45 -8.12 16.28 12.67
N VAL A 46 -7.88 15.33 11.78
CA VAL A 46 -7.63 15.54 10.34
C VAL A 46 -8.74 14.89 9.49
N TRP A 47 -9.26 13.74 9.92
CA TRP A 47 -10.24 12.91 9.21
C TRP A 47 -11.25 12.31 10.18
N TYR A 48 -12.51 12.75 10.10
CA TYR A 48 -13.59 12.24 10.92
C TYR A 48 -13.91 10.77 10.60
N VAL A 49 -13.75 9.84 11.56
CA VAL A 49 -14.23 8.46 11.43
C VAL A 49 -15.66 8.37 12.00
N PRO A 50 -16.70 8.11 11.18
CA PRO A 50 -18.08 8.19 11.64
C PRO A 50 -18.47 7.13 12.66
N GLU A 51 -19.35 7.52 13.59
CA GLU A 51 -19.87 6.63 14.63
C GLU A 51 -20.64 5.42 14.08
N TYR A 52 -21.24 5.52 12.89
CA TYR A 52 -21.96 4.38 12.30
C TYR A 52 -21.03 3.23 11.91
N LEU A 53 -19.72 3.46 11.72
CA LEU A 53 -18.77 2.36 11.54
C LEU A 53 -18.65 1.55 12.84
N CYS A 54 -18.78 2.21 13.99
CA CYS A 54 -18.79 1.58 15.32
C CYS A 54 -20.10 0.83 15.63
N SER A 55 -21.15 0.94 14.80
CA SER A 55 -22.37 0.16 14.95
C SER A 55 -22.51 -0.97 13.93
N SER A 56 -21.51 -1.13 13.05
CA SER A 56 -21.47 -2.25 12.10
C SER A 56 -21.04 -3.54 12.81
N SER A 57 -21.72 -4.65 12.49
CA SER A 57 -21.42 -6.00 12.97
C SER A 57 -21.11 -6.89 11.77
N LEU A 58 -19.94 -6.69 11.18
CA LEU A 58 -19.48 -7.32 9.94
C LEU A 58 -18.46 -8.42 10.24
N ASP A 59 -18.91 -9.67 10.18
CA ASP A 59 -18.04 -10.86 10.27
C ASP A 59 -17.45 -11.20 8.90
N ILE A 60 -16.34 -10.55 8.56
CA ILE A 60 -15.67 -10.71 7.26
C ILE A 60 -15.11 -12.11 7.10
N ASP A 61 -14.54 -12.68 8.16
CA ASP A 61 -13.91 -14.01 8.09
C ASP A 61 -14.94 -15.11 7.76
N LYS A 62 -16.18 -14.93 8.22
CA LYS A 62 -17.25 -15.90 7.97
C LYS A 62 -17.94 -15.72 6.62
N TYR A 63 -18.12 -14.48 6.16
CA TYR A 63 -19.06 -14.18 5.07
C TYR A 63 -18.43 -13.48 3.85
N CYS A 64 -17.20 -12.98 3.94
CA CYS A 64 -16.56 -12.30 2.83
C CYS A 64 -15.80 -13.29 1.94
N ASP A 65 -16.21 -13.38 0.67
CA ASP A 65 -15.51 -14.12 -0.37
C ASP A 65 -14.60 -13.22 -1.25
N TYR A 66 -14.67 -11.90 -1.04
CA TYR A 66 -14.02 -10.88 -1.87
C TYR A 66 -12.63 -10.48 -1.38
N LEU A 67 -12.42 -10.49 -0.06
CA LEU A 67 -11.15 -10.16 0.58
C LEU A 67 -10.51 -11.40 1.20
N GLU A 68 -9.19 -11.45 1.22
CA GLU A 68 -8.43 -12.44 1.97
C GLU A 68 -8.34 -12.07 3.45
N ALA A 69 -7.74 -12.97 4.23
CA ALA A 69 -7.59 -12.81 5.67
C ALA A 69 -6.77 -11.57 6.08
N ASP A 70 -5.90 -11.06 5.23
CA ASP A 70 -5.12 -9.83 5.46
C ASP A 70 -5.74 -8.60 4.77
N PHE A 71 -7.04 -8.67 4.44
CA PHE A 71 -7.76 -7.69 3.62
C PHE A 71 -7.22 -7.51 2.19
N SER A 72 -6.27 -8.32 1.71
CA SER A 72 -5.88 -8.24 0.30
C SER A 72 -7.04 -8.62 -0.63
N ALA A 73 -7.08 -8.03 -1.82
CA ALA A 73 -8.07 -8.36 -2.83
C ALA A 73 -7.83 -9.80 -3.37
N ARG A 74 -8.85 -10.67 -3.30
CA ARG A 74 -8.75 -12.05 -3.80
C ARG A 74 -8.72 -12.08 -5.34
N ASN A 75 -7.73 -12.78 -5.92
CA ASN A 75 -7.66 -13.16 -7.34
C ASN A 75 -7.84 -12.05 -8.40
N GLN A 76 -7.44 -10.81 -8.10
CA GLN A 76 -7.78 -9.66 -8.97
C GLN A 76 -6.61 -8.75 -9.37
N TYR A 77 -5.35 -9.18 -9.20
CA TYR A 77 -4.19 -8.32 -9.49
C TYR A 77 -4.03 -7.94 -10.96
N SER A 78 -4.63 -8.68 -11.90
CA SER A 78 -4.52 -8.45 -13.35
C SER A 78 -5.69 -7.69 -13.97
N LEU A 79 -6.78 -7.42 -13.24
CA LEU A 79 -8.04 -6.94 -13.82
C LEU A 79 -8.40 -5.48 -13.51
N PHE A 80 -7.63 -4.79 -12.65
CA PHE A 80 -7.98 -3.45 -12.22
C PHE A 80 -6.89 -2.43 -12.53
N SER A 81 -7.04 -1.73 -13.64
CA SER A 81 -6.25 -0.54 -13.94
C SER A 81 -6.85 0.75 -13.36
N GLY A 82 -8.12 0.73 -12.97
CA GLY A 82 -8.87 1.94 -12.58
C GLY A 82 -8.80 2.30 -11.09
N ILE A 83 -8.84 3.61 -10.79
CA ILE A 83 -8.96 4.16 -9.43
C ILE A 83 -10.40 4.16 -8.90
N ASP A 84 -11.39 3.95 -9.77
CA ASP A 84 -12.78 4.17 -9.40
C ASP A 84 -13.29 3.13 -8.40
N TRP A 85 -14.09 3.55 -7.42
CA TRP A 85 -14.64 2.67 -6.39
C TRP A 85 -15.55 1.61 -7.01
N GLU A 86 -16.29 2.00 -8.04
CA GLU A 86 -17.18 1.14 -8.80
C GLU A 86 -16.41 0.01 -9.51
N LEU A 87 -15.11 0.18 -9.75
CA LEU A 87 -14.26 -0.87 -10.30
C LEU A 87 -13.70 -1.78 -9.21
N ARG A 88 -13.55 -1.27 -7.99
CA ARG A 88 -12.75 -1.83 -6.89
C ARG A 88 -13.55 -2.19 -5.63
N SER A 89 -14.86 -2.25 -5.79
CA SER A 89 -15.81 -2.69 -4.78
C SER A 89 -16.28 -4.11 -5.05
N CYS A 90 -16.75 -4.78 -4.01
CA CYS A 90 -17.38 -6.09 -4.14
C CYS A 90 -18.66 -5.96 -4.98
N LYS A 91 -18.70 -6.74 -6.07
CA LYS A 91 -19.86 -6.87 -6.98
C LYS A 91 -20.57 -8.22 -6.84
N SER A 92 -20.21 -9.01 -5.83
CA SER A 92 -20.69 -10.38 -5.70
C SER A 92 -22.23 -10.39 -5.61
N PRO A 93 -22.92 -11.03 -6.59
CA PRO A 93 -24.37 -11.12 -6.57
C PRO A 93 -24.88 -11.95 -5.38
N SER A 94 -24.01 -12.77 -4.79
CA SER A 94 -24.28 -13.67 -3.66
C SER A 94 -23.70 -13.17 -2.33
N CYS A 95 -23.24 -11.92 -2.23
CA CYS A 95 -22.75 -11.37 -0.97
C CYS A 95 -23.87 -11.35 0.09
N LEU A 96 -23.75 -12.21 1.10
CA LEU A 96 -24.72 -12.31 2.21
C LEU A 96 -24.81 -11.04 3.06
N LEU A 97 -23.79 -10.19 2.96
CA LEU A 97 -23.67 -8.94 3.71
C LEU A 97 -23.94 -7.71 2.84
N ARG A 98 -24.51 -7.85 1.63
CA ARG A 98 -24.66 -6.76 0.66
C ARG A 98 -25.17 -5.44 1.25
N ASP A 99 -26.20 -5.50 2.07
CA ASP A 99 -26.88 -4.30 2.60
C ASP A 99 -26.12 -3.63 3.74
N PHE A 100 -25.12 -4.31 4.31
CA PHE A 100 -24.36 -3.87 5.49
C PHE A 100 -22.84 -3.78 5.26
N CYS A 101 -22.34 -4.38 4.19
CA CYS A 101 -20.91 -4.50 3.91
C CYS A 101 -20.36 -3.20 3.33
N ILE A 102 -19.48 -2.55 4.07
CA ILE A 102 -18.82 -1.31 3.65
C ILE A 102 -18.02 -1.46 2.34
N PHE A 103 -17.66 -2.68 1.94
CA PHE A 103 -16.91 -2.95 0.72
C PHE A 103 -17.78 -3.26 -0.51
N HIS A 104 -19.10 -3.43 -0.33
CA HIS A 104 -19.99 -3.73 -1.45
C HIS A 104 -20.30 -2.47 -2.27
N THR A 105 -20.49 -2.61 -3.58
CA THR A 105 -20.76 -1.48 -4.48
C THR A 105 -22.03 -0.68 -4.15
N SER A 106 -22.97 -1.28 -3.41
CA SER A 106 -24.20 -0.62 -2.95
C SER A 106 -23.99 0.27 -1.73
N SER A 107 -22.84 0.16 -1.06
CA SER A 107 -22.51 0.97 0.10
C SER A 107 -22.14 2.38 -0.30
N ARG A 108 -22.38 3.32 0.61
CA ARG A 108 -21.91 4.69 0.45
C ARG A 108 -20.39 4.68 0.37
N ARG A 109 -19.86 5.29 -0.69
CA ARG A 109 -18.42 5.44 -0.94
C ARG A 109 -17.67 5.99 0.27
N ASP A 110 -18.25 6.96 0.98
CA ASP A 110 -17.60 7.57 2.14
C ASP A 110 -17.26 6.54 3.23
N ASN A 111 -18.07 5.48 3.39
CA ASN A 111 -17.87 4.46 4.43
C ASN A 111 -16.52 3.74 4.27
N VAL A 112 -16.14 3.39 3.02
CA VAL A 112 -14.86 2.73 2.76
C VAL A 112 -13.69 3.72 2.90
N GLU A 113 -13.88 5.00 2.56
CA GLU A 113 -12.84 6.01 2.71
C GLU A 113 -12.46 6.21 4.19
N TYR A 114 -13.46 6.33 5.07
CA TYR A 114 -13.19 6.48 6.51
C TYR A 114 -12.52 5.24 7.11
N PHE A 115 -12.92 4.05 6.68
CA PHE A 115 -12.24 2.83 7.10
C PHE A 115 -10.81 2.74 6.54
N ASN A 116 -10.58 3.17 5.29
CA ASN A 116 -9.24 3.25 4.71
C ASN A 116 -8.34 4.23 5.47
N CYS A 117 -8.85 5.36 5.95
CA CYS A 117 -8.09 6.27 6.82
C CYS A 117 -7.61 5.55 8.09
N LEU A 118 -8.50 4.80 8.74
CA LEU A 118 -8.15 4.03 9.95
C LEU A 118 -7.11 2.95 9.66
N ILE A 119 -7.24 2.22 8.55
CA ILE A 119 -6.25 1.23 8.10
C ILE A 119 -4.88 1.88 7.84
N CYS A 120 -4.86 2.96 7.07
CA CYS A 120 -3.63 3.66 6.73
C CYS A 120 -2.91 4.16 7.99
N GLY A 121 -3.66 4.77 8.92
CA GLY A 121 -3.11 5.21 10.21
C GLY A 121 -2.58 4.05 11.05
N ALA A 122 -3.27 2.91 11.07
CA ALA A 122 -2.84 1.74 11.83
C ALA A 122 -1.55 1.14 11.27
N ILE A 123 -1.44 1.05 9.94
CA ILE A 123 -0.23 0.59 9.25
C ILE A 123 0.93 1.55 9.52
N LEU A 124 0.70 2.86 9.41
CA LEU A 124 1.71 3.89 9.68
C LEU A 124 2.24 3.83 11.12
N GLU A 125 1.35 3.72 12.11
CA GLU A 125 1.73 3.73 13.52
C GLU A 125 2.42 2.43 13.96
N LYS A 126 1.99 1.28 13.42
CA LYS A 126 2.40 -0.03 13.96
C LYS A 126 3.44 -0.76 13.12
N THR A 127 3.50 -0.51 11.82
CA THR A 127 4.16 -1.45 10.89
C THR A 127 5.16 -0.80 9.93
N LEU A 128 5.07 0.51 9.73
CA LEU A 128 5.83 1.17 8.66
C LEU A 128 7.22 1.62 9.16
N GLY A 129 8.26 1.23 8.42
CA GLY A 129 9.64 1.62 8.67
C GLY A 129 10.13 2.74 7.74
N ARG A 130 11.46 2.82 7.56
CA ARG A 130 12.10 3.77 6.62
C ARG A 130 11.59 3.56 5.19
N SER A 131 11.63 4.62 4.40
CA SER A 131 11.07 4.66 3.05
C SER A 131 11.97 5.36 2.04
N GLN A 132 11.83 4.99 0.77
CA GLN A 132 12.55 5.60 -0.35
C GLN A 132 11.56 6.13 -1.39
N PHE A 133 11.79 7.35 -1.88
CA PHE A 133 11.04 7.92 -3.00
C PHE A 133 11.36 7.17 -4.30
N VAL A 134 10.32 6.81 -5.05
CA VAL A 134 10.42 6.02 -6.30
C VAL A 134 9.75 6.68 -7.51
N GLY A 135 9.10 7.83 -7.32
CA GLY A 135 8.53 8.63 -8.41
C GLY A 135 7.27 9.38 -8.02
N ARG A 136 6.79 10.27 -8.90
CA ARG A 136 5.50 10.97 -8.73
C ARG A 136 4.39 10.19 -9.39
N SER A 137 3.35 9.87 -8.61
CA SER A 137 2.20 9.07 -8.98
C SER A 137 2.58 7.72 -9.62
N GLN A 138 3.80 7.25 -9.33
CA GLN A 138 4.35 6.04 -9.93
C GLN A 138 3.63 4.82 -9.34
N ARG A 139 3.29 3.86 -10.20
CA ARG A 139 2.83 2.54 -9.80
C ARG A 139 3.91 1.51 -10.04
N ALA A 140 4.00 0.51 -9.17
CA ALA A 140 4.95 -0.59 -9.32
C ALA A 140 4.77 -1.34 -10.66
N SER A 141 3.53 -1.45 -11.16
CA SER A 141 3.23 -2.11 -12.44
C SER A 141 3.76 -1.36 -13.67
N TRP A 142 3.96 -0.05 -13.60
CA TRP A 142 4.42 0.76 -14.75
C TRP A 142 5.85 0.41 -15.19
N TYR A 143 6.68 -0.13 -14.29
CA TYR A 143 8.02 -0.57 -14.67
C TYR A 143 8.01 -1.72 -15.68
N GLN A 144 6.93 -2.51 -15.75
CA GLN A 144 6.80 -3.55 -16.77
C GLN A 144 6.74 -2.95 -18.18
N GLU A 145 5.97 -1.88 -18.37
CA GLU A 145 5.81 -1.21 -19.66
C GLU A 145 7.11 -0.56 -20.10
N ASP A 146 7.81 0.10 -19.17
CA ASP A 146 9.01 0.88 -19.47
C ASP A 146 10.27 0.02 -19.69
N LEU A 147 10.31 -1.20 -19.13
CA LEU A 147 11.51 -2.06 -19.16
C LEU A 147 11.31 -3.41 -19.85
N HIS A 148 10.11 -3.69 -20.36
CA HIS A 148 9.78 -4.87 -21.16
C HIS A 148 10.21 -6.21 -20.52
N PHE A 149 9.89 -6.41 -19.24
CA PHE A 149 10.18 -7.67 -18.56
C PHE A 149 9.34 -8.82 -19.11
N ASN A 150 9.97 -9.97 -19.35
CA ASN A 150 9.28 -11.23 -19.70
C ASN A 150 9.22 -12.22 -18.52
N ASN A 151 9.62 -11.79 -17.32
CA ASN A 151 9.64 -12.63 -16.13
C ASN A 151 8.28 -12.56 -15.41
N LEU A 152 7.51 -13.64 -15.50
CA LEU A 152 6.17 -13.72 -14.92
C LEU A 152 6.14 -13.49 -13.40
N ARG A 153 7.09 -14.04 -12.63
CA ARG A 153 7.06 -13.86 -11.17
C ARG A 153 7.42 -12.44 -10.75
N LEU A 154 8.33 -11.77 -11.46
CA LEU A 154 8.57 -10.34 -11.24
C LEU A 154 7.31 -9.50 -11.53
N ILE A 155 6.61 -9.80 -12.63
CA ILE A 155 5.35 -9.13 -13.00
C ILE A 155 4.30 -9.33 -11.89
N GLU A 156 4.14 -10.56 -11.39
CA GLU A 156 3.21 -10.85 -10.29
C GLU A 156 3.55 -10.08 -9.00
N LEU A 157 4.83 -10.00 -8.63
CA LEU A 157 5.27 -9.29 -7.41
C LEU A 157 5.07 -7.77 -7.55
N LEU A 158 5.39 -7.19 -8.69
CA LEU A 158 5.11 -5.76 -8.96
C LEU A 158 3.60 -5.48 -9.02
N SER A 159 2.81 -6.42 -9.53
CA SER A 159 1.34 -6.31 -9.55
C SER A 159 0.76 -6.40 -8.14
N ALA A 160 1.29 -7.26 -7.27
CA ALA A 160 0.92 -7.30 -5.87
C ALA A 160 1.23 -5.97 -5.16
N LEU A 161 2.40 -5.36 -5.39
CA LEU A 161 2.71 -4.03 -4.86
C LEU A 161 1.76 -2.94 -5.38
N ALA A 162 1.28 -3.05 -6.61
CA ALA A 162 0.38 -2.06 -7.19
C ALA A 162 -1.09 -2.22 -6.76
N TYR A 163 -1.53 -3.46 -6.49
CA TYR A 163 -2.96 -3.79 -6.42
C TYR A 163 -3.38 -4.65 -5.23
N ARG A 164 -2.47 -5.05 -4.33
CA ARG A 164 -2.87 -5.90 -3.18
C ARG A 164 -3.87 -5.19 -2.25
N GLY A 165 -3.67 -3.90 -2.00
CA GLY A 165 -4.55 -3.01 -1.25
C GLY A 165 -5.60 -2.30 -2.11
N ASN A 166 -5.94 -2.82 -3.29
CA ASN A 166 -6.80 -2.07 -4.22
C ASN A 166 -8.22 -1.78 -3.69
N VAL A 167 -8.72 -2.62 -2.78
CA VAL A 167 -9.99 -2.41 -2.08
C VAL A 167 -9.80 -1.60 -0.81
N ILE A 168 -8.71 -1.86 -0.09
CA ILE A 168 -8.40 -1.26 1.20
C ILE A 168 -7.06 -0.51 1.17
N GLY A 169 -7.11 0.78 1.44
CA GLY A 169 -5.91 1.62 1.53
C GLY A 169 -5.84 2.76 0.55
N TYR A 170 -6.69 2.81 -0.48
CA TYR A 170 -6.75 3.98 -1.36
C TYR A 170 -7.51 5.14 -0.71
N LEU A 171 -6.87 6.31 -0.65
CA LEU A 171 -7.44 7.58 -0.19
C LEU A 171 -7.74 8.46 -1.41
N TRP A 172 -8.92 9.04 -1.46
CA TRP A 172 -9.63 9.12 -2.74
C TRP A 172 -9.64 10.52 -3.39
N LYS A 173 -8.58 11.33 -3.16
CA LYS A 173 -8.62 12.78 -3.44
C LYS A 173 -7.49 13.34 -4.33
N ASN A 174 -6.30 12.72 -4.40
CA ASN A 174 -5.33 12.96 -5.48
C ASN A 174 -4.94 11.64 -6.19
N SER A 175 -3.96 10.90 -5.67
CA SER A 175 -3.59 9.55 -6.13
C SER A 175 -3.02 8.70 -4.98
N ASP A 176 -3.72 8.71 -3.84
CA ASP A 176 -3.10 8.60 -2.51
C ASP A 176 -3.34 7.24 -1.81
N GLY A 177 -2.52 6.90 -0.81
CA GLY A 177 -2.75 5.79 0.11
C GLY A 177 -1.87 4.56 -0.12
N ILE A 178 -2.32 3.40 0.38
CA ILE A 178 -1.62 2.12 0.30
C ILE A 178 -2.08 1.38 -0.95
N TYR A 179 -1.12 1.01 -1.79
CA TYR A 179 -1.39 0.32 -3.06
C TYR A 179 -1.30 -1.19 -2.89
N GLY A 180 -0.30 -1.64 -2.16
CA GLY A 180 -0.06 -3.05 -1.92
C GLY A 180 1.22 -3.29 -1.16
N TRP A 181 1.43 -4.54 -0.78
CA TRP A 181 2.55 -4.99 0.02
C TRP A 181 2.98 -6.38 -0.41
N LEU A 182 4.17 -6.77 0.04
CA LEU A 182 4.72 -8.13 -0.07
C LEU A 182 5.01 -8.66 1.33
N SER A 183 4.83 -9.97 1.51
CA SER A 183 5.34 -10.71 2.67
C SER A 183 6.87 -10.84 2.63
N PRO A 184 7.57 -11.20 3.73
CA PRO A 184 9.04 -11.35 3.73
C PRO A 184 9.55 -12.35 2.68
N SER A 185 8.82 -13.46 2.46
CA SER A 185 9.14 -14.43 1.41
C SER A 185 8.99 -13.85 0.01
N GLU A 186 7.98 -13.02 -0.23
CA GLU A 186 7.76 -12.37 -1.52
C GLU A 186 8.76 -11.24 -1.76
N THR A 187 9.14 -10.51 -0.70
CA THR A 187 10.22 -9.52 -0.73
C THR A 187 11.55 -10.18 -1.13
N CYS A 188 11.86 -11.35 -0.58
CA CYS A 188 13.03 -12.13 -0.96
C CYS A 188 13.00 -12.51 -2.45
N GLN A 189 11.86 -13.03 -2.94
CA GLN A 189 11.66 -13.33 -4.37
C GLN A 189 11.87 -12.07 -5.22
N LEU A 190 11.30 -10.92 -4.82
CA LEU A 190 11.44 -9.67 -5.57
C LEU A 190 12.90 -9.23 -5.66
N TYR A 191 13.63 -9.27 -4.55
CA TYR A 191 15.05 -8.97 -4.52
C TYR A 191 15.85 -9.89 -5.46
N GLN A 192 15.59 -11.20 -5.41
CA GLN A 192 16.27 -12.18 -6.27
C GLN A 192 16.00 -11.93 -7.75
N GLU A 193 14.75 -11.65 -8.13
CA GLU A 193 14.39 -11.39 -9.53
C GLU A 193 14.98 -10.06 -10.02
N LEU A 194 14.94 -8.98 -9.22
CA LEU A 194 15.53 -7.69 -9.58
C LEU A 194 17.07 -7.75 -9.64
N SER A 195 17.71 -8.65 -8.91
CA SER A 195 19.17 -8.84 -8.96
C SER A 195 19.66 -9.48 -10.26
N LYS A 196 18.76 -10.07 -11.05
CA LYS A 196 19.06 -10.63 -12.38
C LYS A 196 18.99 -9.58 -13.50
N ILE A 197 18.50 -8.38 -13.20
CA ILE A 197 18.34 -7.28 -14.15
C ILE A 197 19.52 -6.32 -14.00
N ASP A 198 20.04 -5.85 -15.14
CA ASP A 198 21.06 -4.81 -15.20
C ASP A 198 20.47 -3.45 -14.77
N LEU A 199 20.50 -3.21 -13.46
CA LEU A 199 20.07 -1.98 -12.79
C LEU A 199 21.26 -1.35 -12.05
N PRO A 200 21.33 -0.01 -11.95
CA PRO A 200 22.40 0.70 -11.25
C PRO A 200 22.68 0.11 -9.87
N LEU A 201 23.94 -0.20 -9.53
CA LEU A 201 24.28 -0.71 -8.21
C LEU A 201 24.43 0.47 -7.23
N LEU A 202 23.80 0.34 -6.07
CA LEU A 202 23.82 1.35 -5.01
C LEU A 202 24.32 0.71 -3.73
N ASP A 203 24.96 1.52 -2.88
CA ASP A 203 25.25 1.12 -1.51
C ASP A 203 23.95 0.81 -0.75
N ARG A 204 24.08 -0.07 0.25
CA ARG A 204 22.94 -0.74 0.91
C ARG A 204 22.27 0.12 1.98
N SER A 205 22.02 1.39 1.67
CA SER A 205 21.50 2.37 2.62
C SER A 205 20.52 3.33 1.96
N PHE A 206 19.58 3.84 2.76
CA PHE A 206 18.68 4.92 2.34
C PHE A 206 19.43 6.20 2.00
N ASP A 207 20.52 6.48 2.71
CA ASP A 207 21.30 7.71 2.49
C ASP A 207 21.99 7.68 1.12
N ALA A 208 22.46 6.51 0.66
CA ALA A 208 23.00 6.34 -0.68
C ALA A 208 21.93 6.48 -1.77
N MET A 209 20.72 6.00 -1.53
CA MET A 209 19.60 6.18 -2.46
C MET A 209 19.17 7.66 -2.57
N GLU A 210 19.15 8.40 -1.45
CA GLU A 210 18.89 9.84 -1.44
C GLU A 210 20.01 10.63 -2.13
N GLU A 211 21.28 10.25 -1.95
CA GLU A 211 22.40 10.86 -2.67
C GLU A 211 22.27 10.62 -4.18
N ALA A 212 22.02 9.39 -4.61
CA ALA A 212 21.82 9.04 -6.03
C ALA A 212 20.61 9.78 -6.64
N LEU A 213 19.52 9.95 -5.87
CA LEU A 213 18.36 10.74 -6.31
C LEU A 213 18.71 12.22 -6.45
N ARG A 214 19.51 12.77 -5.54
CA ARG A 214 19.98 14.16 -5.60
C ARG A 214 20.90 14.36 -6.80
N GLU A 215 21.85 13.45 -7.03
CA GLU A 215 22.74 13.46 -8.19
C GLU A 215 21.94 13.44 -9.48
N PHE A 216 21.00 12.50 -9.63
CA PHE A 216 20.11 12.39 -10.78
C PHE A 216 19.32 13.68 -11.05
N ARG A 217 18.86 14.37 -9.99
CA ARG A 217 18.15 15.66 -10.11
C ARG A 217 19.08 16.84 -10.41
N SER A 218 20.35 16.74 -10.02
CA SER A 218 21.36 17.81 -10.17
C SER A 218 22.07 17.79 -11.52
N GLU A 219 22.12 16.64 -12.19
CA GLU A 219 22.63 16.54 -13.54
C GLU A 219 21.88 17.53 -14.42
N ARG A 220 22.61 18.52 -14.97
CA ARG A 220 22.12 19.48 -15.98
C ARG A 220 21.89 18.78 -17.33
N ASN A 221 21.29 17.60 -17.33
CA ASN A 221 20.86 16.88 -18.52
C ASN A 221 19.58 17.53 -19.05
N PRO A 222 19.45 17.81 -20.38
CA PRO A 222 18.34 18.58 -20.92
C PRO A 222 16.99 17.87 -20.78
N GLU A 223 17.01 16.54 -20.89
CA GLU A 223 16.02 15.64 -20.29
C GLU A 223 16.79 14.49 -19.61
N PRO A 224 16.66 14.24 -18.30
CA PRO A 224 16.86 12.91 -17.78
C PRO A 224 15.81 12.00 -18.41
N SER A 225 16.23 11.04 -19.25
CA SER A 225 15.26 10.17 -19.92
C SER A 225 14.41 9.43 -18.89
N ARG A 226 13.09 9.34 -19.14
CA ARG A 226 12.16 8.56 -18.30
C ARG A 226 12.69 7.16 -17.99
N LEU A 227 13.32 6.53 -18.98
CA LEU A 227 13.94 5.21 -18.85
C LEU A 227 15.04 5.18 -17.77
N ASN A 228 15.90 6.20 -17.71
CA ASN A 228 16.96 6.27 -16.71
C ASN A 228 16.38 6.40 -15.29
N PHE A 229 15.34 7.22 -15.13
CA PHE A 229 14.65 7.32 -13.84
C PHE A 229 14.00 5.99 -13.44
N CYS A 230 13.33 5.30 -14.38
CA CYS A 230 12.70 4.01 -14.11
C CYS A 230 13.73 2.94 -13.67
N LYS A 231 14.91 2.90 -14.30
CA LYS A 231 16.01 2.01 -13.89
C LYS A 231 16.53 2.36 -12.50
N LEU A 232 16.71 3.66 -12.20
CA LEU A 232 17.15 4.12 -10.89
C LEU A 232 16.12 3.78 -9.80
N SER A 233 14.84 4.06 -10.03
CA SER A 233 13.77 3.74 -9.08
C SER A 233 13.63 2.23 -8.84
N LEU A 234 13.78 1.39 -9.86
CA LEU A 234 13.83 -0.05 -9.62
C LEU A 234 15.07 -0.50 -8.86
N SER A 235 16.20 0.19 -9.03
CA SER A 235 17.36 -0.05 -8.16
C SER A 235 17.03 0.29 -6.70
N PHE A 236 16.30 1.38 -6.44
CA PHE A 236 15.80 1.69 -5.10
C PHE A 236 14.89 0.58 -4.56
N VAL A 237 13.93 0.10 -5.36
CA VAL A 237 13.06 -1.02 -4.97
C VAL A 237 13.88 -2.27 -4.66
N ARG A 238 14.88 -2.60 -5.49
CA ARG A 238 15.80 -3.72 -5.24
C ARG A 238 16.53 -3.53 -3.91
N THR A 239 17.13 -2.36 -3.68
CA THR A 239 17.90 -2.07 -2.46
C THR A 239 17.03 -2.10 -1.21
N VAL A 240 15.80 -1.57 -1.26
CA VAL A 240 14.85 -1.64 -0.13
C VAL A 240 14.40 -3.08 0.13
N ALA A 241 14.11 -3.87 -0.91
CA ALA A 241 13.84 -5.30 -0.76
C ALA A 241 15.04 -6.06 -0.17
N GLN A 242 16.25 -5.67 -0.59
CA GLN A 242 17.56 -6.15 -0.14
C GLN A 242 17.96 -5.69 1.28
N ILE A 243 17.18 -4.80 1.91
CA ILE A 243 17.28 -4.43 3.33
C ILE A 243 16.17 -5.10 4.13
N ALA A 244 14.92 -5.05 3.63
CA ALA A 244 13.76 -5.66 4.28
C ALA A 244 13.93 -7.17 4.46
N TYR A 245 14.41 -7.87 3.43
CA TYR A 245 14.67 -9.30 3.49
C TYR A 245 15.64 -9.69 4.62
N GLU A 246 16.73 -8.93 4.82
CA GLU A 246 17.70 -9.20 5.89
C GLU A 246 17.13 -8.98 7.29
N GLN A 247 16.05 -8.20 7.39
CA GLN A 247 15.32 -7.91 8.62
C GLN A 247 14.07 -8.78 8.79
N ASP A 248 13.88 -9.80 7.94
CA ASP A 248 12.67 -10.63 7.88
C ASP A 248 11.37 -9.80 7.75
N CYS A 249 11.46 -8.69 7.01
CA CYS A 249 10.37 -7.76 6.78
C CYS A 249 9.78 -7.89 5.37
N GLY A 250 8.52 -7.49 5.25
CA GLY A 250 7.88 -7.20 3.97
C GLY A 250 8.31 -5.85 3.41
N ILE A 251 7.77 -5.50 2.25
CA ILE A 251 7.81 -4.13 1.74
C ILE A 251 6.40 -3.68 1.37
N LEU A 252 6.15 -2.38 1.44
CA LEU A 252 4.86 -1.76 1.12
C LEU A 252 5.05 -0.62 0.13
N TRP A 253 4.15 -0.52 -0.85
CA TRP A 253 4.06 0.60 -1.80
C TRP A 253 2.93 1.53 -1.39
N GLY A 254 3.23 2.82 -1.26
CA GLY A 254 2.22 3.81 -0.94
C GLY A 254 2.58 5.22 -1.41
N ASN A 255 1.54 6.04 -1.54
CA ASN A 255 1.62 7.41 -2.02
C ASN A 255 1.17 8.36 -0.91
N ASP A 256 2.00 9.35 -0.57
CA ASP A 256 1.73 10.39 0.43
C ASP A 256 1.21 9.89 1.79
N LEU A 257 1.62 8.69 2.21
CA LEU A 257 1.17 8.11 3.49
C LEU A 257 1.50 8.99 4.71
N PRO A 258 2.71 9.56 4.89
CA PRO A 258 3.03 10.33 6.09
C PRO A 258 2.33 11.70 6.15
N HIS A 259 2.06 12.31 4.99
CA HIS A 259 1.55 13.69 4.89
C HIS A 259 0.10 13.84 5.41
N TYR A 260 -0.69 12.75 5.47
CA TYR A 260 -2.06 12.80 5.98
C TYR A 260 -2.18 12.58 7.51
N PHE A 261 -1.07 12.38 8.24
CA PHE A 261 -1.10 12.08 9.68
C PHE A 261 -0.11 12.88 10.53
N ILE A 262 0.86 13.53 9.90
CA ILE A 262 1.74 14.51 10.56
C ILE A 262 1.03 15.86 10.43
N ASP A 263 0.52 16.36 11.55
CA ASP A 263 0.19 17.77 11.65
C ASP A 263 1.52 18.53 11.54
N GLU A 264 1.80 19.15 10.39
CA GLU A 264 3.04 19.92 10.19
C GLU A 264 3.14 21.13 11.14
N ASN A 265 2.14 21.35 12.01
CA ASN A 265 2.09 22.39 13.04
C ASN A 265 1.92 21.88 14.49
N ALA A 266 2.11 20.58 14.78
CA ALA A 266 2.05 20.04 16.15
C ALA A 266 3.43 19.82 16.80
#